data_AF-A0A1H6DCI2-F1
#
_entry.id   AF-A0A1H6DCI2-F1
#
_cell.length_a   1.000
_cell.length_b   1.000
_cell.length_c   1.000
_cell.angle_alpha   90.00
_cell.angle_beta   90.00
_cell.angle_gamma   90.00
#
_symmetry.space_group_name_H-M   'P 1'
#
loop_
_entity.id
_entity.type
_entity.pdbx_description
1 polymer ?
#
loop_
_entity_poly.entity_id
_entity_poly.type
_entity_poly.pdbx_seq_one_letter_code
_entity_poly.pdbx_strand_id
1 'polypeptide(L)'
;MNAEQQDMPARGRWARRAATVLVGGAIAAGGLAALAVPAHAAPTGCTVQYQYPGAKATCTEGDGLYRARATCLSMRMVGQRLVWSEYTRYGSWVAPGPDSASLADCLPGSAKAIGIEYA
;
A
#
# COMPACT_ATOMS: atom_id res chain seq x y z
N MET A 1 -23.84 0.41 55.00
CA MET A 1 -25.09 -0.38 55.03
C MET A 1 -25.43 -0.71 53.59
N ASN A 2 -25.32 -2.01 53.25
CA ASN A 2 -25.98 -2.83 52.22
C ASN A 2 -26.33 -2.16 50.86
N ALA A 3 -25.75 -2.56 49.73
CA ALA A 3 -25.81 -3.84 48.99
C ALA A 3 -27.00 -3.91 48.02
N GLU A 4 -26.70 -4.38 46.79
CA GLU A 4 -27.60 -5.04 45.82
C GLU A 4 -28.65 -4.14 45.14
N GLN A 5 -29.08 -4.33 43.88
CA GLN A 5 -29.01 -5.42 42.91
C GLN A 5 -29.34 -4.75 41.55
N GLN A 6 -28.52 -4.91 40.51
CA GLN A 6 -28.80 -5.77 39.35
C GLN A 6 -30.17 -5.56 38.70
N ASP A 7 -30.19 -5.14 37.43
CA ASP A 7 -30.90 -5.91 36.41
C ASP A 7 -30.44 -5.55 34.99
N MET A 8 -30.01 -6.56 34.25
CA MET A 8 -29.81 -6.50 32.80
C MET A 8 -30.85 -7.41 32.16
N PRO A 9 -31.56 -6.93 31.12
CA PRO A 9 -32.06 -7.79 30.08
C PRO A 9 -31.39 -7.50 28.74
N ALA A 10 -30.60 -8.48 28.34
CA ALA A 10 -30.46 -9.08 27.02
C ALA A 10 -31.22 -8.47 25.80
N ARG A 11 -30.41 -8.31 24.74
CA ARG A 11 -30.61 -8.82 23.36
C ARG A 11 -31.84 -8.35 22.58
N GLY A 12 -31.58 -7.49 21.60
CA GLY A 12 -32.43 -7.31 20.42
C GLY A 12 -31.59 -6.89 19.23
N ARG A 13 -31.40 -7.79 18.26
CA ARG A 13 -30.86 -7.51 16.93
C ARG A 13 -31.77 -6.50 16.22
N TRP A 14 -31.28 -5.93 15.13
CA TRP A 14 -31.96 -5.18 14.05
C TRP A 14 -31.55 -3.71 13.91
N ALA A 15 -31.45 -3.32 12.64
CA ALA A 15 -31.28 -1.99 12.09
C ALA A 15 -29.87 -1.38 12.11
N ARG A 16 -29.07 -1.86 11.14
CA ARG A 16 -28.18 -0.97 10.38
C ARG A 16 -29.02 0.18 9.80
N ARG A 17 -28.58 1.43 9.96
CA ARG A 17 -28.34 2.40 8.86
C ARG A 17 -28.03 3.80 9.39
N ALA A 18 -27.31 4.50 8.53
CA ALA A 18 -27.14 5.94 8.47
C ALA A 18 -26.07 6.54 9.38
N ALA A 19 -24.88 6.63 8.78
CA ALA A 19 -23.89 7.64 9.07
C ALA A 19 -24.54 9.03 9.12
N THR A 20 -24.40 9.70 10.27
CA THR A 20 -24.44 11.15 10.36
C THR A 20 -23.58 11.52 11.56
N VAL A 21 -22.33 11.86 11.31
CA VAL A 21 -21.49 12.49 12.34
C VAL A 21 -21.86 13.96 12.32
N LEU A 22 -22.74 14.35 13.24
CA LEU A 22 -22.86 15.73 13.67
C LEU A 22 -22.65 15.79 15.17
N VAL A 23 -21.46 16.27 15.52
CA VAL A 23 -21.15 17.20 16.60
C VAL A 23 -21.91 16.98 17.91
N GLY A 24 -21.24 16.41 18.90
CA GLY A 24 -21.70 16.40 20.28
C GLY A 24 -20.50 16.32 21.21
N GLY A 25 -20.19 17.44 21.87
CA GLY A 25 -19.08 17.53 22.80
C GLY A 25 -19.25 16.67 24.05
N ALA A 26 -18.13 16.31 24.66
CA ALA A 26 -17.96 16.20 26.10
C ALA A 26 -16.49 15.88 26.37
N ILE A 27 -15.81 16.82 27.02
CA ILE A 27 -14.57 16.54 27.74
C ILE A 27 -14.99 15.65 28.93
N ALA A 28 -14.66 14.37 28.88
CA ALA A 28 -14.76 13.48 30.02
C ALA A 28 -13.39 12.86 30.27
N ALA A 29 -12.80 13.24 31.40
CA ALA A 29 -11.55 12.72 31.91
C ALA A 29 -11.63 11.19 32.09
N GLY A 30 -10.57 10.50 31.69
CA GLY A 30 -10.35 9.09 32.02
C GLY A 30 -10.29 8.17 30.81
N GLY A 31 -9.07 7.86 30.39
CA GLY A 31 -8.79 6.83 29.40
C GLY A 31 -7.94 7.39 28.27
N LEU A 32 -6.68 6.95 28.24
CA LEU A 32 -5.88 6.94 27.03
C LEU A 32 -6.57 6.03 26.00
N ALA A 33 -7.67 6.50 25.40
CA ALA A 33 -8.11 5.98 24.13
C ALA A 33 -7.09 6.49 23.12
N ALA A 34 -5.96 5.79 23.06
CA ALA A 34 -5.12 5.81 21.88
C ALA A 34 -6.10 5.60 20.72
N LEU A 35 -6.32 6.67 19.96
CA LEU A 35 -6.92 6.57 18.65
C LEU A 35 -6.04 5.57 17.94
N ALA A 36 -6.46 4.31 17.92
CA ALA A 36 -5.94 3.31 17.03
C ALA A 36 -6.37 3.79 15.65
N VAL A 37 -5.63 4.78 15.13
CA VAL A 37 -5.52 4.99 13.70
C VAL A 37 -5.16 3.60 13.20
N PRO A 38 -6.01 2.96 12.37
CA PRO A 38 -5.65 1.67 11.82
C PRO A 38 -4.25 1.87 11.26
N ALA A 39 -3.28 1.12 11.79
CA ALA A 39 -1.96 1.09 11.20
C ALA A 39 -2.22 0.54 9.81
N HIS A 40 -2.32 1.44 8.81
CA HIS A 40 -2.47 1.06 7.41
C HIS A 40 -1.38 0.04 7.17
N ALA A 41 -1.77 -1.23 7.04
CA ALA A 41 -0.80 -2.30 6.93
C ALA A 41 -0.12 -2.06 5.59
N ALA A 42 1.14 -1.63 5.60
CA ALA A 42 1.88 -1.48 4.36
C ALA A 42 1.85 -2.81 3.58
N PRO A 43 1.92 -2.80 2.25
CA PRO A 43 2.01 -4.04 1.48
C PRO A 43 3.08 -4.98 2.05
N THR A 44 2.72 -6.23 2.29
CA THR A 44 3.60 -7.27 2.84
C THR A 44 3.74 -8.44 1.88
N GLY A 45 4.73 -9.30 2.13
CA GLY A 45 5.05 -10.41 1.23
C GLY A 45 5.54 -9.94 -0.15
N CYS A 46 6.10 -8.74 -0.22
CA CYS A 46 6.49 -8.12 -1.47
C CYS A 46 7.80 -8.73 -2.01
N THR A 47 7.80 -9.11 -3.28
CA THR A 47 9.00 -9.54 -4.01
C THR A 47 9.14 -8.72 -5.28
N VAL A 48 10.40 -8.47 -5.67
CA VAL A 48 10.73 -7.86 -6.96
C VAL A 48 11.66 -8.79 -7.71
N GLN A 49 11.34 -9.03 -8.98
CA GLN A 49 12.09 -9.90 -9.86
C GLN A 49 12.46 -9.15 -11.13
N TYR A 50 13.64 -9.46 -11.64
CA TYR A 50 14.02 -9.02 -12.97
C TYR A 50 13.17 -9.77 -14.01
N GLN A 51 12.48 -9.03 -14.88
CA GLN A 51 11.72 -9.62 -15.98
C GLN A 51 12.14 -8.91 -17.25
N TYR A 52 13.03 -9.48 -18.07
CA TYR A 52 13.62 -8.78 -19.23
C TYR A 52 12.57 -8.13 -20.17
N PRO A 53 12.77 -6.87 -20.63
CA PRO A 53 13.75 -5.86 -20.21
C PRO A 53 13.14 -4.95 -19.14
N GLY A 54 12.62 -5.51 -18.07
CA GLY A 54 11.63 -4.98 -17.13
C GLY A 54 11.93 -5.30 -15.65
N ALA A 55 10.99 -4.99 -14.78
CA ALA A 55 10.92 -5.45 -13.40
C ALA A 55 9.48 -5.85 -13.11
N LYS A 56 9.30 -6.91 -12.32
CA LYS A 56 8.01 -7.35 -11.82
C LYS A 56 8.01 -7.25 -10.31
N ALA A 57 7.04 -6.52 -9.75
CA ALA A 57 6.78 -6.50 -8.33
C ALA A 57 5.48 -7.26 -8.05
N THR A 58 5.44 -8.01 -6.96
CA THR A 58 4.23 -8.69 -6.46
C THR A 58 4.19 -8.57 -4.95
N CYS A 59 3.04 -8.26 -4.36
CA CYS A 59 2.81 -8.31 -2.91
C CYS A 59 1.58 -9.19 -2.65
N THR A 60 1.66 -10.08 -1.66
CA THR A 60 0.59 -11.07 -1.41
C THR A 60 -0.49 -10.55 -0.48
N GLU A 61 -0.13 -9.66 0.45
CA GLU A 61 -0.98 -9.21 1.55
C GLU A 61 -0.73 -7.72 1.87
N GLY A 62 -1.54 -7.18 2.78
CA GLY A 62 -1.48 -5.79 3.23
C GLY A 62 -2.51 -4.88 2.54
N ASP A 63 -2.51 -3.63 2.98
CA ASP A 63 -3.32 -2.55 2.45
C ASP A 63 -2.45 -1.57 1.63
N GLY A 64 -3.09 -0.63 0.95
CA GLY A 64 -2.40 0.38 0.15
C GLY A 64 -2.09 -0.09 -1.27
N LEU A 65 -1.22 0.66 -1.96
CA LEU A 65 -0.84 0.38 -3.33
C LEU A 65 0.66 0.18 -3.44
N TYR A 66 1.07 -0.69 -4.34
CA TYR A 66 2.48 -0.85 -4.69
C TYR A 66 2.67 -0.78 -6.21
N ARG A 67 3.89 -0.45 -6.64
CA ARG A 67 4.29 -0.54 -8.04
C ARG A 67 5.74 -0.99 -8.20
N ALA A 68 6.04 -1.60 -9.34
CA ALA A 68 7.41 -1.88 -9.73
C ALA A 68 8.11 -0.57 -10.13
N ARG A 69 9.37 -0.42 -9.71
CA ARG A 69 10.27 0.64 -10.15
C ARG A 69 11.47 0.00 -10.84
N ALA A 70 11.79 0.45 -12.04
CA ALA A 70 12.99 0.05 -12.76
C ALA A 70 13.80 1.28 -13.14
N THR A 71 15.05 1.35 -12.68
CA THR A 71 16.03 2.32 -13.17
C THR A 71 16.74 1.70 -14.36
N CYS A 72 16.58 2.32 -15.51
CA CYS A 72 17.04 1.85 -16.81
C CYS A 72 18.24 2.67 -17.28
N LEU A 73 19.27 2.00 -17.76
CA LEU A 73 20.41 2.64 -18.42
C LEU A 73 20.34 2.35 -19.92
N SER A 74 20.11 3.34 -20.78
CA SER A 74 20.17 3.17 -22.24
C SER A 74 21.44 3.75 -22.82
N MET A 75 22.00 3.06 -23.82
CA MET A 75 23.05 3.57 -24.68
C MET A 75 22.44 4.05 -26.00
N ARG A 76 22.89 5.22 -26.47
CA ARG A 76 22.60 5.66 -27.84
C ARG A 76 23.84 6.27 -28.48
N MET A 77 23.95 6.12 -29.79
CA MET A 77 24.94 6.82 -30.60
C MET A 77 24.45 8.24 -30.88
N VAL A 78 25.27 9.24 -30.57
CA VAL A 78 25.07 10.63 -30.99
C VAL A 78 26.27 11.02 -31.85
N GLY A 79 26.10 10.98 -33.17
CA GLY A 79 27.22 11.02 -34.11
C GLY A 79 28.10 9.78 -33.94
N GLN A 80 29.40 9.98 -33.68
CA GLN A 80 30.36 8.90 -33.44
C GLN A 80 30.63 8.62 -31.94
N ARG A 81 29.84 9.21 -31.04
CA ARG A 81 30.02 9.06 -29.59
C ARG A 81 28.92 8.21 -28.97
N LEU A 82 29.31 7.25 -28.13
CA LEU A 82 28.40 6.54 -27.24
C LEU A 82 28.01 7.46 -26.06
N VAL A 83 26.71 7.63 -25.86
CA VAL A 83 26.13 8.38 -24.75
C VAL A 83 25.24 7.46 -23.93
N TRP A 84 25.46 7.47 -22.62
CA TRP A 84 24.65 6.77 -21.64
C TRP A 84 23.59 7.72 -21.09
N SER A 85 22.36 7.26 -20.97
CA SER A 85 21.29 8.00 -20.31
C SER A 85 20.55 7.09 -19.34
N GLU A 86 20.34 7.59 -18.13
CA GLU A 86 19.54 6.94 -17.11
C GLU A 86 18.11 7.48 -17.14
N TYR A 87 17.13 6.59 -17.01
CA TYR A 87 15.73 6.96 -16.85
C TYR A 87 15.02 5.95 -15.95
N THR A 88 14.05 6.41 -15.17
CA THR A 88 13.23 5.53 -14.32
C THR A 88 11.90 5.23 -14.99
N ARG A 89 11.48 3.98 -14.93
CA ARG A 89 10.17 3.50 -15.39
C ARG A 89 9.42 2.94 -14.20
N TYR A 90 8.13 3.21 -14.19
CA TYR A 90 7.23 2.79 -13.13
C TYR A 90 6.13 1.93 -13.74
N GLY A 91 5.74 0.88 -13.02
CA GLY A 91 4.55 0.11 -13.33
C GLY A 91 3.28 0.79 -12.83
N SER A 92 2.14 0.16 -13.10
CA SER A 92 0.85 0.55 -12.54
C SER A 92 0.83 0.34 -11.02
N TRP A 93 0.18 1.26 -10.31
CA TRP A 93 -0.20 1.04 -8.92
C TRP A 93 -1.25 -0.07 -8.84
N VAL A 94 -0.99 -1.08 -8.03
CA VAL A 94 -1.87 -2.23 -7.83
C VAL A 94 -1.99 -2.53 -6.34
N ALA A 95 -3.16 -3.02 -5.93
CA ALA A 95 -3.38 -3.49 -4.56
C ALA A 95 -2.74 -4.87 -4.36
N PRO A 96 -2.26 -5.22 -3.15
CA PRO A 96 -1.78 -6.56 -2.83
C PRO A 96 -2.82 -7.66 -3.07
N GLY A 97 -2.35 -8.85 -3.43
CA GLY A 97 -3.18 -10.02 -3.69
C GLY A 97 -2.44 -11.12 -4.45
N PRO A 98 -2.94 -12.37 -4.43
CA PRO A 98 -2.24 -13.56 -4.94
C PRO A 98 -1.88 -13.48 -6.44
N ASP A 99 -2.67 -12.77 -7.23
CA ASP A 99 -2.46 -12.56 -8.67
C ASP A 99 -2.11 -11.11 -9.02
N SER A 100 -1.84 -10.28 -8.01
CA SER A 100 -1.45 -8.89 -8.23
C SER A 100 -0.01 -8.82 -8.70
N ALA A 101 0.22 -8.05 -9.77
CA ALA A 101 1.56 -7.77 -10.26
C ALA A 101 1.64 -6.37 -10.87
N SER A 102 2.75 -5.69 -10.62
CA SER A 102 3.11 -4.44 -11.29
C SER A 102 4.33 -4.67 -12.17
N LEU A 103 4.29 -4.19 -13.41
CA LEU A 103 5.34 -4.37 -14.41
C LEU A 103 5.93 -3.02 -14.81
N ALA A 104 7.25 -2.88 -14.75
CA ALA A 104 7.98 -1.69 -15.18
C ALA A 104 8.98 -2.03 -16.28
N ASP A 105 8.66 -1.68 -17.53
CA ASP A 105 9.48 -2.00 -18.70
C ASP A 105 10.51 -0.92 -19.05
N CYS A 106 11.74 -1.35 -19.32
CA CYS A 106 12.79 -0.53 -19.95
C CYS A 106 12.85 -0.84 -21.46
N LEU A 107 13.60 -0.03 -22.19
CA LEU A 107 13.99 -0.35 -23.56
C LEU A 107 14.89 -1.59 -23.61
N PRO A 108 14.84 -2.38 -24.70
CA PRO A 108 15.76 -3.49 -24.93
C PRO A 108 17.22 -3.06 -24.82
N GLY A 109 18.07 -3.92 -24.25
CA GLY A 109 19.50 -3.63 -24.08
C GLY A 109 19.83 -2.67 -22.92
N SER A 110 18.88 -2.35 -22.04
CA SER A 110 19.13 -1.51 -20.86
C SER A 110 19.62 -2.31 -19.65
N ALA A 111 20.66 -1.84 -18.95
CA ALA A 111 21.09 -2.37 -17.64
C ALA A 111 20.18 -1.87 -16.50
N LYS A 112 20.10 -2.59 -15.36
CA LYS A 112 19.03 -2.36 -14.36
C LYS A 112 19.44 -2.34 -12.89
N ALA A 113 18.85 -1.37 -12.17
CA ALA A 113 18.45 -1.52 -10.78
C ALA A 113 16.91 -1.62 -10.69
N ILE A 114 16.39 -2.49 -9.82
CA ILE A 114 14.95 -2.75 -9.67
C ILE A 114 14.53 -2.55 -8.22
N GLY A 115 13.27 -2.18 -7.99
CA GLY A 115 12.72 -2.00 -6.66
C GLY A 115 11.20 -1.94 -6.64
N ILE A 116 10.66 -1.73 -5.44
CA ILE A 116 9.23 -1.58 -5.18
C ILE A 116 9.02 -0.20 -4.56
N GLU A 117 7.95 0.46 -4.96
CA GLU A 117 7.49 1.71 -4.38
C GLU A 117 6.09 1.51 -3.82
N TYR A 118 5.80 2.19 -2.71
CA TYR A 118 4.56 2.08 -1.94
C TYR A 118 3.86 3.44 -1.87
N ALA A 119 2.52 3.44 -1.84
CA ALA A 119 1.67 4.63 -1.73
C ALA A 119 0.54 4.40 -0.72
#